data_AF-A0A182JHF0-F1
#
_entry.id   AF-A0A182JHF0-F1
#
_cell.length_a   1.000
_cell.length_b   1.000
_cell.length_c   1.000
_cell.angle_alpha   90.00
_cell.angle_beta   90.00
_cell.angle_gamma   90.00
#
_symmetry.space_group_name_H-M   'P 1'
#
loop_
_entity.id
_entity.type
_entity.pdbx_description
1 polymer ?
#
loop_
_entity_poly.entity_id
_entity_poly.type
_entity_poly.pdbx_seq_one_letter_code
_entity_poly.pdbx_strand_id
1 'polypeptide(L)'
;MEDSRTKATNQCRLCLEALNTTTHIGIDLSSASEVRALVKEMYTIEVFATDQVKSICVPCYKSMITHYKNLSCRRNKKRIVQMNFAIQLKLKSVDAYQENDKNSGQRAQEKVSEKAPEKYSEKAPEKSSEKAPEKASEKAPEKSSEKTSANTPF
;
A
#
# COMPACT_ATOMS: atom_id res chain seq x y z
N MET A 1 -21.70 -58.49 -21.76
CA MET A 1 -20.45 -57.89 -21.29
C MET A 1 -20.52 -56.41 -21.63
N GLU A 2 -21.22 -55.63 -20.81
CA GLU A 2 -21.29 -54.17 -21.00
C GLU A 2 -20.07 -53.51 -20.36
N ASP A 3 -19.52 -52.55 -21.10
CA ASP A 3 -18.25 -51.88 -20.91
C ASP A 3 -18.00 -51.36 -19.49
N SER A 4 -17.04 -51.97 -18.80
CA SER A 4 -16.45 -51.38 -17.58
C SER A 4 -15.64 -50.11 -17.87
N ARG A 5 -15.40 -49.78 -19.15
CA ARG A 5 -14.55 -48.66 -19.59
C ARG A 5 -15.31 -47.34 -19.74
N THR A 6 -16.64 -47.35 -19.92
CA THR A 6 -17.50 -46.15 -19.97
C THR A 6 -18.00 -45.70 -18.60
N LYS A 7 -17.78 -46.49 -17.54
CA LYS A 7 -18.14 -46.12 -16.15
C LYS A 7 -17.23 -45.06 -15.53
N ALA A 8 -15.96 -45.00 -15.92
CA ALA A 8 -14.99 -44.10 -15.30
C ALA A 8 -15.17 -42.63 -15.68
N THR A 9 -15.77 -42.31 -16.83
CA THR A 9 -15.92 -40.92 -17.29
C THR A 9 -17.08 -40.17 -16.60
N ASN A 10 -18.01 -40.90 -16.00
CA ASN A 10 -19.25 -40.35 -15.43
C ASN A 10 -19.22 -40.32 -13.91
N GLN A 11 -18.09 -39.95 -13.31
CA GLN A 11 -17.92 -39.88 -11.86
C GLN A 11 -17.34 -38.51 -11.46
N CYS A 12 -17.73 -38.02 -10.29
CA CYS A 12 -17.15 -36.84 -9.70
C CYS A 12 -15.74 -37.13 -9.20
N ARG A 13 -14.77 -36.31 -9.58
CA ARG A 13 -13.37 -36.40 -9.15
C ARG A 13 -13.17 -36.22 -7.64
N LEU A 14 -14.08 -35.50 -6.96
CA LEU A 14 -13.95 -35.14 -5.55
C LEU A 14 -14.70 -36.09 -4.60
N CYS A 15 -15.98 -36.39 -4.88
CA CYS A 15 -16.77 -37.29 -4.03
C CYS A 15 -16.84 -38.73 -4.55
N LEU A 16 -16.33 -39.01 -5.75
CA LEU A 16 -16.40 -40.34 -6.36
C LEU A 16 -17.85 -40.84 -6.55
N GLU A 17 -18.84 -39.95 -6.63
CA GLU A 17 -20.22 -40.33 -6.95
C GLU A 17 -20.48 -40.22 -8.44
N ALA A 18 -21.39 -41.06 -8.95
CA ALA A 18 -21.76 -41.07 -10.36
C ALA A 18 -22.55 -39.79 -10.76
N LEU A 19 -22.28 -39.28 -11.95
CA LEU A 19 -22.83 -38.04 -12.52
C LEU A 19 -24.07 -38.30 -13.39
N ASN A 20 -24.94 -39.20 -12.95
CA ASN A 20 -26.06 -39.74 -13.72
C ASN A 20 -27.44 -39.38 -13.14
N THR A 21 -27.49 -38.41 -12.24
CA THR A 21 -28.73 -37.91 -11.61
C THR A 21 -28.92 -36.42 -11.86
N THR A 22 -30.16 -35.94 -11.80
CA THR A 22 -30.52 -34.51 -11.95
C THR A 22 -29.80 -33.61 -10.96
N THR A 23 -29.34 -34.14 -9.82
CA THR A 23 -28.59 -33.41 -8.78
C THR A 23 -27.07 -33.47 -8.94
N HIS A 24 -26.53 -34.50 -9.62
CA HIS A 24 -25.09 -34.68 -9.87
C HIS A 24 -24.72 -34.34 -11.32
N ILE A 25 -25.11 -33.15 -11.78
CA ILE A 25 -24.61 -32.62 -13.05
C ILE A 25 -23.10 -32.40 -12.92
N GLY A 26 -22.34 -32.92 -13.87
CA GLY A 26 -20.89 -32.78 -13.95
C GLY A 26 -20.46 -31.46 -14.59
N ILE A 27 -19.54 -30.76 -13.94
CA ILE A 27 -18.79 -29.65 -14.52
C ILE A 27 -17.51 -30.24 -15.10
N ASP A 28 -17.33 -30.14 -16.41
CA ASP A 28 -16.12 -30.59 -17.09
C ASP A 28 -14.95 -29.61 -16.85
N LEU A 29 -13.89 -30.13 -16.25
CA LEU A 29 -12.67 -29.38 -15.94
C LEU A 29 -11.75 -29.19 -17.15
N SER A 30 -12.03 -29.86 -18.28
CA SER A 30 -11.29 -29.62 -19.53
C SER A 30 -11.62 -28.24 -20.09
N SER A 31 -12.91 -27.91 -20.14
CA SER A 31 -13.45 -26.62 -20.61
C SER A 31 -13.36 -25.52 -19.54
N ALA A 32 -13.48 -25.84 -18.25
CA ALA A 32 -13.49 -24.86 -17.16
C ALA A 32 -12.10 -24.63 -16.54
N SER A 33 -11.25 -23.82 -17.18
CA SER A 33 -9.88 -23.53 -16.72
C SER A 33 -9.81 -22.87 -15.34
N GLU A 34 -10.74 -21.95 -15.03
CA GLU A 34 -10.83 -21.27 -13.73
C GLU A 34 -11.15 -22.26 -12.60
N VAL A 35 -12.10 -23.15 -12.85
CA VAL A 35 -12.48 -24.19 -11.88
C VAL A 35 -11.34 -25.16 -11.67
N ARG A 36 -10.63 -25.54 -12.74
CA ARG A 36 -9.43 -26.38 -12.67
C ARG A 36 -8.31 -25.72 -11.84
N ALA A 37 -8.09 -24.42 -12.00
CA ALA A 37 -7.12 -23.67 -11.20
C ALA A 37 -7.49 -23.66 -9.72
N LEU A 38 -8.76 -23.46 -9.39
CA LEU A 38 -9.25 -23.52 -8.00
C LEU A 38 -9.10 -24.91 -7.38
N VAL A 39 -9.37 -25.98 -8.15
CA VAL A 39 -9.14 -27.36 -7.70
C VAL A 39 -7.67 -27.58 -7.37
N LYS A 40 -6.75 -27.07 -8.19
CA LYS A 40 -5.31 -27.14 -7.93
C LYS A 40 -4.92 -26.34 -6.67
N GLU A 41 -5.40 -25.12 -6.51
CA GLU A 41 -5.09 -24.30 -5.32
C GLU A 41 -5.62 -24.94 -4.02
N MET A 42 -6.84 -25.47 -4.05
CA MET A 42 -7.54 -25.91 -2.85
C MET A 42 -7.23 -27.34 -2.43
N TYR A 43 -7.01 -28.23 -3.39
CA TYR A 43 -6.82 -29.65 -3.15
C TYR A 43 -5.49 -30.19 -3.67
N THR A 44 -4.65 -29.36 -4.28
CA THR A 44 -3.37 -29.78 -4.91
C THR A 44 -3.55 -30.84 -5.99
N ILE A 45 -4.73 -30.91 -6.60
CA ILE A 45 -5.07 -31.87 -7.65
C ILE A 45 -4.83 -31.22 -9.01
N GLU A 46 -4.00 -31.84 -9.83
CA GLU A 46 -3.82 -31.49 -11.24
C GLU A 46 -4.76 -32.33 -12.12
N VAL A 47 -5.33 -31.71 -13.15
CA VAL A 47 -6.25 -32.36 -14.09
C VAL A 47 -5.67 -32.24 -15.48
N PHE A 48 -5.36 -33.38 -16.08
CA PHE A 48 -4.73 -33.47 -17.39
C PHE A 48 -5.73 -33.85 -18.47
N ALA A 49 -5.41 -33.51 -19.72
CA ALA A 49 -6.21 -33.88 -20.88
C ALA A 49 -6.29 -35.40 -21.11
N THR A 50 -5.42 -36.19 -20.49
CA THR A 50 -5.41 -37.66 -20.59
C THR A 50 -6.19 -38.34 -19.48
N ASP A 51 -6.68 -37.61 -18.48
CA ASP A 51 -7.36 -38.20 -17.34
C ASP A 51 -8.71 -38.84 -17.73
N GLN A 52 -9.03 -39.99 -17.15
CA GLN A 52 -10.32 -40.65 -17.41
C GLN A 52 -11.49 -39.92 -16.71
N VAL A 53 -11.22 -39.29 -15.55
CA VAL A 53 -12.21 -38.58 -14.75
C VAL A 53 -11.87 -37.09 -14.77
N LYS A 54 -12.63 -36.28 -15.51
CA LYS A 54 -12.39 -34.83 -15.64
C LYS A 54 -13.54 -33.96 -15.15
N SER A 55 -14.50 -34.54 -14.45
CA SER A 55 -15.72 -33.85 -14.05
C SER A 55 -15.85 -33.76 -12.54
N ILE A 56 -16.41 -32.68 -12.04
CA ILE A 56 -16.82 -32.54 -10.63
C ILE A 56 -18.32 -32.29 -10.55
N CYS A 57 -19.00 -32.87 -9.56
CA CYS A 57 -20.42 -32.61 -9.36
C CYS A 57 -20.65 -31.20 -8.80
N VAL A 58 -21.81 -30.61 -9.13
CA VAL A 58 -22.23 -29.30 -8.61
C VAL A 58 -22.18 -29.19 -7.07
N PRO A 59 -22.59 -30.20 -6.28
CA PRO A 59 -22.44 -30.16 -4.82
C PRO A 59 -20.99 -29.98 -4.36
N CYS A 60 -20.04 -30.74 -4.92
CA CYS A 60 -18.62 -30.59 -4.62
C CYS A 60 -18.08 -29.21 -5.01
N TYR A 61 -18.49 -28.71 -6.18
CA TYR A 61 -18.13 -27.36 -6.62
C TYR A 61 -18.63 -26.29 -5.63
N LYS A 62 -19.90 -26.35 -5.20
CA LYS A 62 -20.45 -25.40 -4.22
C LYS A 62 -19.70 -25.44 -2.89
N SER A 63 -19.39 -26.65 -2.39
CA SER A 63 -18.61 -26.83 -1.16
C SER A 63 -17.21 -26.22 -1.29
N MET A 64 -16.53 -26.51 -2.40
CA MET A 64 -15.21 -25.95 -2.71
C MET A 64 -15.23 -24.41 -2.76
N ILE A 65 -16.17 -23.81 -3.48
CA ILE A 65 -16.28 -22.34 -3.59
C ILE A 65 -16.55 -21.70 -2.22
N THR A 66 -17.40 -22.31 -1.41
CA THR A 66 -17.68 -21.83 -0.04
C THR A 66 -16.41 -21.86 0.80
N HIS A 67 -15.66 -22.96 0.74
CA HIS A 67 -14.39 -23.10 1.46
C HIS A 67 -13.35 -22.07 0.98
N TYR A 68 -13.20 -21.89 -0.33
CA TYR A 68 -12.32 -20.89 -0.93
C TYR A 68 -12.66 -19.46 -0.44
N LYS A 69 -13.93 -19.06 -0.49
CA LYS A 69 -14.37 -17.74 0.01
C LYS A 69 -14.04 -17.53 1.49
N ASN A 70 -14.23 -18.56 2.31
CA ASN A 70 -13.91 -18.51 3.73
C ASN A 70 -12.40 -18.35 3.98
N LEU A 71 -11.56 -19.09 3.26
CA LEU A 71 -10.11 -18.95 3.35
C LEU A 71 -9.65 -17.56 2.90
N SER A 72 -10.14 -17.08 1.77
CA SER A 72 -9.82 -15.75 1.24
C SER A 72 -10.22 -14.64 2.23
N CYS A 73 -11.41 -14.74 2.84
CA CYS A 73 -11.84 -13.84 3.90
C CYS A 73 -10.91 -13.87 5.12
N ARG A 74 -10.52 -15.06 5.59
CA ARG A 74 -9.57 -15.23 6.71
C ARG A 74 -8.20 -14.63 6.38
N ARG A 75 -7.67 -14.88 5.18
CA ARG A 75 -6.39 -14.31 4.70
C ARG A 75 -6.44 -12.79 4.66
N ASN A 76 -7.53 -12.21 4.12
CA ASN A 76 -7.71 -10.76 4.04
C ASN A 76 -7.83 -10.12 5.43
N LYS A 77 -8.61 -10.69 6.35
CA LYS A 77 -8.68 -10.21 7.74
C LYS A 77 -7.31 -10.22 8.41
N LYS A 78 -6.52 -11.29 8.24
CA LYS A 78 -5.15 -11.35 8.76
C LYS A 78 -4.26 -10.25 8.20
N ARG A 79 -4.30 -10.00 6.89
CA ARG A 79 -3.55 -8.91 6.25
C ARG A 79 -3.95 -7.53 6.79
N ILE A 80 -5.25 -7.27 6.92
CA ILE A 80 -5.75 -6.01 7.49
C ILE A 80 -5.25 -5.82 8.92
N VAL A 81 -5.33 -6.85 9.76
CA VAL A 81 -4.82 -6.79 11.14
C VAL A 81 -3.31 -6.53 11.16
N GLN A 82 -2.54 -7.20 10.31
CA GLN A 82 -1.09 -6.98 10.17
C GLN A 82 -0.77 -5.56 9.72
N MET A 83 -1.48 -5.04 8.71
CA MET A 83 -1.30 -3.66 8.25
C MET A 83 -1.66 -2.66 9.34
N ASN A 84 -2.78 -2.84 10.04
CA ASN A 84 -3.18 -1.97 11.14
C ASN A 84 -2.14 -1.98 12.27
N PHE A 85 -1.60 -3.16 12.62
CA PHE A 85 -0.52 -3.26 13.59
C PHE A 85 0.74 -2.52 13.13
N ALA A 86 1.14 -2.66 11.87
CA ALA A 86 2.28 -1.94 11.32
C ALA A 86 2.07 -0.42 11.28
N ILE A 87 0.85 0.04 10.94
CA ILE A 87 0.48 1.46 10.96
C ILE A 87 0.55 2.00 12.39
N GLN A 88 0.02 1.27 13.37
CA GLN A 88 0.07 1.69 14.78
C GLN A 88 1.52 1.80 15.30
N LEU A 89 2.41 0.89 14.91
CA LEU A 89 3.83 1.01 15.24
C LEU A 89 4.46 2.26 14.63
N LYS A 90 4.12 2.58 13.37
CA LYS A 90 4.62 3.80 12.72
C LYS A 90 4.06 5.08 13.37
N LEU A 91 2.78 5.12 13.70
CA LEU A 91 2.18 6.28 14.38
C LEU A 91 2.85 6.54 15.74
N LYS A 92 3.04 5.49 16.56
CA LYS A 92 3.77 5.62 17.83
C LYS A 92 5.18 6.18 17.67
N SER A 93 5.88 5.82 16.58
CA SER A 93 7.20 6.41 16.30
C SER A 93 7.10 7.90 15.96
N VAL A 94 6.09 8.32 15.19
CA VAL A 94 5.86 9.73 14.85
C VAL A 94 5.51 10.55 16.09
N ASP A 95 4.65 10.02 16.97
CA ASP A 95 4.30 10.68 18.24
C ASP A 95 5.55 10.86 19.11
N ALA A 96 6.41 9.84 19.21
CA ALA A 96 7.68 9.94 19.92
C ALA A 96 8.64 10.98 19.33
N TYR A 97 8.65 11.17 18.01
CA TYR A 97 9.43 12.25 17.38
C TYR A 97 8.83 13.63 17.68
N GLN A 98 7.50 13.78 17.62
CA GLN A 98 6.84 15.05 17.94
C GLN A 98 7.00 15.44 19.41
N GLU A 99 6.96 14.49 20.34
CA GLU A 99 7.21 14.75 21.75
C GLU A 99 8.67 15.18 22.01
N ASN A 100 9.64 14.55 21.33
CA ASN A 100 11.03 14.97 21.40
C ASN A 100 11.24 16.38 20.83
N ASP A 101 10.62 16.70 19.70
CA ASP A 101 10.71 18.03 19.08
C ASP A 101 10.10 19.11 20.00
N LYS A 102 8.89 18.87 20.52
CA LYS A 102 8.23 19.77 21.51
C LYS A 102 9.05 19.96 22.77
N ASN A 103 9.60 18.88 23.35
CA ASN A 103 10.41 18.96 24.56
C ASN A 103 11.76 19.66 24.29
N SER A 104 12.35 19.47 23.11
CA SER A 104 13.57 20.19 22.70
C SER A 104 13.31 21.69 22.47
N GLY A 105 12.16 22.04 21.88
CA GLY A 105 11.72 23.42 21.66
C GLY A 105 11.39 24.14 22.97
N GLN A 106 10.70 23.49 23.91
CA GLN A 106 10.46 24.05 25.25
C GLN A 106 11.75 24.28 26.02
N ARG A 107 12.68 23.31 26.00
CA ARG A 107 13.97 23.44 26.70
C ARG A 107 14.88 24.50 26.07
N ALA A 108 14.74 24.75 24.77
CA ALA A 108 15.42 25.86 24.08
C ALA A 108 14.80 27.21 24.46
N GLN A 109 13.47 27.33 24.55
CA GLN A 109 12.81 28.56 24.99
C GLN A 109 13.07 28.89 26.46
N GLU A 110 13.07 27.92 27.37
CA GLU A 110 13.42 28.15 28.78
C GLU A 110 14.85 28.67 28.93
N LYS A 111 15.82 28.07 28.22
CA LYS A 111 17.23 28.52 28.28
C LYS A 111 17.49 29.88 27.63
N VAL A 112 16.66 30.30 26.67
CA VAL A 112 16.76 31.64 26.06
C VAL A 112 16.08 32.69 26.93
N SER A 113 14.97 32.33 27.61
CA SER A 113 14.27 33.24 28.50
C SER A 113 14.98 33.47 29.84
N GLU A 114 15.78 32.51 30.32
CA GLU A 114 16.58 32.65 31.56
C GLU A 114 17.91 33.40 31.36
N LYS A 115 18.22 33.81 30.12
CA LYS A 115 19.50 34.45 29.77
C LYS A 115 19.40 35.79 29.05
N ALA A 116 18.21 36.40 28.99
CA ALA A 116 18.09 37.81 28.67
C ALA A 116 18.50 38.62 29.92
N PRO A 117 19.68 39.28 29.93
CA PRO A 117 20.08 40.01 31.11
C PRO A 117 19.19 41.25 31.26
N GLU A 118 18.53 41.34 32.41
CA GLU A 118 18.15 42.60 33.03
C GLU A 118 19.40 43.48 33.14
N LYS A 119 19.66 44.30 32.12
CA LYS A 119 20.57 45.46 32.19
C LYS A 119 20.49 46.18 30.85
N TYR A 120 19.66 47.22 30.79
CA TYR A 120 19.97 48.53 30.19
C TYR A 120 18.70 49.39 30.31
N SER A 121 18.40 49.77 31.55
CA SER A 121 17.69 51.02 31.82
C SER A 121 18.70 51.96 32.50
N GLU A 122 18.57 53.25 32.24
CA GLU A 122 19.37 54.39 32.72
C GLU A 122 20.67 54.74 31.96
N LYS A 123 20.56 55.61 30.94
CA LYS A 123 20.94 57.05 31.04
C LYS A 123 20.92 57.73 29.66
N ALA A 124 20.02 58.70 29.49
CA ALA A 124 20.31 59.90 28.71
C ALA A 124 21.17 60.84 29.58
N PRO A 125 22.09 61.63 29.00
CA PRO A 125 21.73 63.02 28.70
C PRO A 125 22.33 63.62 27.40
N GLU A 126 21.91 64.85 27.15
CA GLU A 126 21.98 65.70 25.96
C GLU A 126 23.36 66.19 25.44
N LYS A 127 23.34 66.62 24.16
CA LYS A 127 24.08 67.75 23.50
C LYS A 127 25.56 67.57 23.10
N SER A 128 25.84 67.61 21.79
CA SER A 128 26.11 68.88 21.07
C SER A 128 26.17 68.70 19.53
N SER A 129 25.65 69.71 18.84
CA SER A 129 25.58 69.98 17.39
C SER A 129 26.94 69.99 16.68
N GLU A 130 27.01 69.67 15.37
CA GLU A 130 27.10 70.68 14.29
C GLU A 130 27.37 70.07 12.88
N LYS A 131 26.65 70.60 11.87
CA LYS A 131 26.90 70.62 10.41
C LYS A 131 26.55 69.42 9.51
N ALA A 132 25.37 69.54 8.90
CA ALA A 132 25.12 69.33 7.45
C ALA A 132 25.44 70.66 6.69
N PRO A 133 25.25 70.83 5.34
CA PRO A 133 24.74 69.93 4.28
C PRO A 133 25.70 69.90 3.04
N GLU A 134 25.52 69.17 1.93
CA GLU A 134 24.50 69.25 0.87
C GLU A 134 24.76 68.17 -0.20
N LYS A 135 23.66 67.63 -0.79
CA LYS A 135 23.43 67.28 -2.23
C LYS A 135 24.36 66.27 -2.92
N ALA A 136 23.96 65.47 -3.91
CA ALA A 136 22.76 65.31 -4.75
C ALA A 136 22.80 63.85 -5.28
N SER A 137 21.70 63.13 -5.26
CA SER A 137 20.79 62.87 -6.40
C SER A 137 21.29 61.86 -7.44
N GLU A 138 20.46 60.82 -7.57
CA GLU A 138 20.00 60.21 -8.83
C GLU A 138 20.85 59.20 -9.62
N LYS A 139 20.09 58.15 -10.00
CA LYS A 139 20.15 57.33 -11.23
C LYS A 139 21.01 56.07 -11.27
N ALA A 140 20.31 54.94 -11.17
CA ALA A 140 20.51 53.74 -12.00
C ALA A 140 20.25 54.07 -13.50
N PRO A 141 20.37 53.16 -14.49
CA PRO A 141 20.78 51.74 -14.49
C PRO A 141 21.76 51.39 -15.66
N GLU A 142 22.08 50.10 -15.85
CA GLU A 142 22.14 49.39 -17.15
C GLU A 142 23.31 48.39 -17.34
N LYS A 143 22.90 47.19 -17.80
CA LYS A 143 23.50 46.32 -18.84
C LYS A 143 24.88 45.68 -18.66
N SER A 144 24.85 44.34 -18.68
CA SER A 144 25.37 43.50 -19.79
C SER A 144 24.88 42.06 -19.53
N SER A 145 23.99 41.45 -20.31
CA SER A 145 24.24 40.81 -21.62
C SER A 145 25.58 40.11 -21.71
N GLU A 146 25.58 38.79 -21.59
CA GLU A 146 26.30 37.98 -22.57
C GLU A 146 25.55 36.67 -22.85
N LYS A 147 25.18 36.52 -24.12
CA LYS A 147 24.61 35.34 -24.76
C LYS A 147 25.77 34.44 -25.21
N THR A 148 25.65 33.13 -25.01
CA THR A 148 26.17 32.12 -25.96
C THR A 148 25.20 30.92 -25.86
N SER A 149 24.27 30.74 -26.81
CA SER A 149 24.39 29.91 -28.03
C SER A 149 24.85 28.48 -27.69
N ALA A 150 24.11 27.39 -27.89
CA ALA A 150 23.24 27.01 -29.00
C ALA A 150 22.16 25.99 -28.51
N ASN A 151 20.86 26.16 -28.81
CA ASN A 151 20.12 25.54 -29.93
C ASN A 151 20.83 24.34 -30.61
N THR A 152 20.23 23.18 -30.87
CA THR A 152 18.83 22.91 -31.28
C THR A 152 18.55 21.40 -31.15
N PRO A 153 17.28 20.96 -31.12
CA PRO A 153 16.83 19.60 -30.86
C PRO A 153 16.58 18.76 -32.13
N PHE A 154 16.49 17.44 -31.95
CA PHE A 154 15.64 16.52 -32.71
C PHE A 154 14.97 15.57 -31.73
#